data_AF-A0A3D5FSQ9-F1
#
_entry.id   AF-A0A3D5FSQ9-F1
#
_cell.length_a   1.000
_cell.length_b   1.000
_cell.length_c   1.000
_cell.angle_alpha   90.00
_cell.angle_beta   90.00
_cell.angle_gamma   90.00
#
_symmetry.space_group_name_H-M   'P 1'
#
loop_
_entity.id
_entity.type
_entity.pdbx_description
1 polymer ?
#
loop_
_entity_poly.entity_id
_entity_poly.type
_entity_poly.pdbx_seq_one_letter_code
_entity_poly.pdbx_strand_id
1 'polypeptide(L)'
;MGGTGITTTWAAPLGAVHKAAKWPAITCMNIWKEQLIQDKIVLRGGYHQVLDKPGLGIELDEKTIKKLTVDYHWIDKVRHVYRYSRASGEVVYMGASKEDLQRVYPAAALPVCERGSVTLPYEDDGSKKFKEIWEAVKDGKTLRRFEGKKRAPAKRRYYSE
;
A
#
# COMPACT_ATOMS: atom_id res chain seq x y z
N MET A 1 6.29 -9.04 3.20
CA MET A 1 6.23 -9.87 1.99
C MET A 1 4.79 -10.05 1.60
N GLY A 2 4.39 -9.53 0.44
CA GLY A 2 3.17 -9.93 -0.25
C GLY A 2 3.55 -10.20 -1.70
N GLY A 3 3.02 -11.24 -2.32
CA GLY A 3 3.51 -11.66 -3.63
C GLY A 3 2.75 -12.84 -4.21
N THR A 4 3.38 -13.55 -5.14
CA THR A 4 2.81 -14.70 -5.86
C THR A 4 2.82 -15.96 -4.99
N GLY A 5 2.21 -17.04 -5.48
CA GLY A 5 2.30 -18.36 -4.86
C GLY A 5 3.74 -18.81 -4.56
N ILE A 6 4.71 -18.46 -5.40
CA ILE A 6 6.14 -18.76 -5.18
C ILE A 6 6.64 -18.18 -3.84
N THR A 7 6.43 -16.87 -3.64
CA THR A 7 6.86 -16.19 -2.40
C THR A 7 6.12 -16.70 -1.17
N THR A 8 4.87 -17.15 -1.34
CA THR A 8 4.09 -17.72 -0.24
C THR A 8 4.64 -19.08 0.17
N THR A 9 4.93 -19.95 -0.79
CA THR A 9 5.51 -21.27 -0.48
C THR A 9 6.92 -21.13 0.08
N TRP A 10 7.71 -20.17 -0.39
CA TRP A 10 9.02 -19.88 0.20
C TRP A 10 8.94 -19.39 1.65
N ALA A 11 7.89 -18.65 2.03
CA ALA A 11 7.68 -18.22 3.40
C ALA A 11 7.23 -19.36 4.35
N ALA A 12 6.63 -20.45 3.83
CA ALA A 12 6.07 -21.54 4.65
C ALA A 12 7.10 -22.18 5.60
N PRO A 13 8.29 -22.62 5.11
CA PRO A 13 9.29 -23.24 5.97
C PRO A 13 9.77 -22.31 7.09
N LEU A 14 9.85 -20.99 6.85
CA LEU A 14 10.26 -20.01 7.85
C LEU A 14 9.32 -19.98 9.06
N GLY A 15 8.02 -20.22 8.84
CA GLY A 15 7.04 -20.37 9.92
C GLY A 15 7.08 -21.75 10.59
N ALA A 16 7.48 -22.79 9.87
CA ALA A 16 7.44 -24.17 10.37
C ALA A 16 8.66 -24.56 11.23
N VAL A 17 9.83 -23.96 11.00
CA VAL A 17 11.06 -24.32 11.73
C VAL A 17 11.12 -23.81 13.17
N HIS A 18 10.25 -22.87 13.56
CA HIS A 18 10.29 -22.30 14.90
C HIS A 18 8.91 -22.30 15.57
N LYS A 19 8.75 -23.12 16.62
CA LYS A 19 7.48 -23.34 17.34
C LYS A 19 6.85 -22.07 17.92
N ALA A 20 7.64 -21.03 18.18
CA ALA A 20 7.18 -19.74 18.70
C ALA A 20 7.09 -18.65 17.62
N ALA A 21 7.45 -18.94 16.36
CA ALA A 21 7.40 -17.94 15.31
C ALA A 21 5.95 -17.57 14.99
N LYS A 22 5.59 -16.34 15.37
CA LYS A 22 4.46 -15.64 14.76
C LYS A 22 5.04 -14.84 13.61
N TRP A 23 4.81 -15.27 12.38
CA TRP A 23 5.24 -14.54 11.20
C TRP A 23 4.11 -13.60 10.76
N PRO A 24 4.16 -12.29 11.06
CA PRO A 24 3.11 -11.36 10.70
C PRO A 24 3.26 -10.97 9.22
N ALA A 25 2.99 -11.90 8.31
CA ALA A 25 2.88 -11.58 6.89
C ALA A 25 1.50 -11.93 6.35
N ILE A 26 0.97 -11.00 5.58
CA ILE A 26 -0.16 -11.22 4.70
C ILE A 26 0.46 -11.52 3.34
N THR A 27 0.39 -12.77 2.91
CA THR A 27 1.09 -13.26 1.71
C THR A 27 0.51 -12.68 0.41
N CYS A 28 -0.72 -12.16 0.45
CA CYS A 28 -1.36 -11.46 -0.68
C CYS A 28 -1.42 -12.28 -1.99
N MET A 29 -1.29 -13.60 -1.91
CA MET A 29 -1.25 -14.52 -3.05
C MET A 29 -2.45 -14.43 -3.99
N ASN A 30 -3.60 -13.97 -3.48
CA ASN A 30 -4.86 -13.88 -4.21
C ASN A 30 -5.10 -12.51 -4.85
N ILE A 31 -4.15 -11.57 -4.77
CA ILE A 31 -4.30 -10.24 -5.41
C ILE A 31 -4.19 -10.37 -6.94
N TRP A 32 -3.39 -11.33 -7.43
CA TRP A 32 -3.18 -11.55 -8.85
C TRP A 32 -4.24 -12.49 -9.42
N LYS A 33 -4.80 -12.10 -10.58
CA LYS A 33 -5.78 -12.90 -11.32
C LYS A 33 -5.17 -14.21 -11.81
N GLU A 34 -4.00 -14.14 -12.43
CA GLU A 34 -3.19 -15.29 -12.83
C GLU A 34 -2.22 -15.73 -11.72
N GLN A 35 -1.95 -17.03 -11.65
CA GLN A 35 -0.94 -17.62 -10.76
C GLN A 35 0.22 -18.15 -11.59
N LEU A 36 1.45 -18.03 -11.07
CA LEU A 36 2.67 -18.51 -11.74
C LEU A 36 3.01 -19.97 -11.40
N ILE A 37 2.19 -20.61 -10.56
CA ILE A 37 2.34 -22.00 -10.12
C ILE A 37 1.17 -22.81 -10.64
N GLN A 38 1.40 -24.09 -10.95
CA GLN A 38 0.35 -24.97 -11.47
C GLN A 38 -0.74 -25.22 -10.41
N ASP A 39 -0.32 -25.71 -9.24
CA ASP A 39 -1.22 -26.03 -8.14
C ASP A 39 -1.43 -24.80 -7.25
N LYS A 40 -2.70 -24.38 -7.12
CA LYS A 40 -3.06 -23.29 -6.21
C LYS A 40 -2.86 -23.73 -4.77
N ILE A 41 -2.32 -22.83 -3.94
CA ILE A 41 -2.18 -23.07 -2.51
C ILE A 41 -3.57 -23.05 -1.86
N VAL A 42 -3.89 -24.12 -1.14
CA VAL A 42 -5.18 -24.29 -0.45
C VAL A 42 -5.02 -23.87 1.02
N LEU A 43 -5.85 -22.90 1.45
CA LEU A 43 -5.93 -22.51 2.85
C LEU A 43 -6.94 -23.38 3.61
N ARG A 44 -6.54 -23.85 4.80
CA ARG A 44 -7.42 -24.58 5.73
C ARG A 44 -7.29 -23.94 7.11
N GLY A 45 -8.40 -23.40 7.63
CA GLY A 45 -8.43 -22.77 8.96
C GLY A 45 -7.46 -21.59 9.13
N GLY A 46 -7.11 -20.90 8.04
CA GLY A 46 -6.12 -19.82 8.04
C GLY A 46 -4.66 -20.27 7.87
N TYR A 47 -4.41 -21.57 7.72
CA TYR A 47 -3.07 -22.14 7.51
C TYR A 47 -2.93 -22.67 6.09
N HIS A 48 -1.70 -22.68 5.58
CA HIS A 48 -1.33 -23.46 4.41
C HIS A 48 -0.27 -24.49 4.79
N GLN A 49 -0.30 -25.63 4.11
CA GLN A 49 0.64 -26.72 4.36
C GLN A 49 2.04 -26.38 3.82
N VAL A 50 3.08 -26.80 4.53
CA VAL A 50 4.45 -26.88 4.00
C VAL A 50 4.55 -28.16 3.16
N LEU A 51 4.96 -28.02 1.90
CA LEU A 51 5.04 -29.14 0.96
C LEU A 51 6.25 -30.02 1.27
N ASP A 52 6.05 -31.34 1.24
CA ASP A 52 7.07 -32.36 1.52
C ASP A 52 7.74 -32.85 0.22
N LYS A 53 8.23 -31.90 -0.57
CA LYS A 53 8.93 -32.14 -1.84
C LYS A 53 10.22 -31.32 -1.85
N PRO A 54 11.25 -31.71 -2.64
CA PRO A 54 12.49 -30.95 -2.74
C PRO A 54 12.27 -29.47 -3.11
N GLY A 55 13.10 -28.59 -2.53
CA GLY A 55 13.02 -27.15 -2.78
C GLY A 55 11.74 -26.52 -2.23
N LEU A 56 11.04 -25.77 -3.07
CA LEU A 56 9.74 -25.17 -2.71
C LEU A 56 8.57 -26.16 -2.87
N GLY A 57 8.79 -27.32 -3.50
CA GLY A 57 7.74 -28.31 -3.74
C GLY A 57 6.62 -27.89 -4.70
N ILE A 58 6.82 -26.81 -5.47
CA ILE A 58 5.88 -26.28 -6.46
C ILE A 58 6.38 -26.51 -7.87
N GLU A 59 5.46 -26.65 -8.80
CA GLU A 59 5.72 -26.62 -10.25
C GLU A 59 5.29 -25.27 -10.82
N LEU A 60 6.08 -24.73 -11.76
CA LEU A 60 5.78 -23.48 -12.44
C LEU A 60 4.78 -23.67 -13.58
N ASP A 61 3.89 -22.69 -13.76
CA ASP A 61 3.02 -22.63 -14.94
C ASP A 61 3.76 -21.90 -16.08
N GLU A 62 4.55 -22.64 -16.84
CA GLU A 62 5.33 -22.14 -17.97
C GLU A 62 4.47 -21.43 -19.02
N LYS A 63 3.22 -21.87 -19.21
CA LYS A 63 2.30 -21.25 -20.16
C LYS A 63 1.92 -19.85 -19.68
N THR A 64 1.59 -19.71 -18.40
CA THR A 64 1.27 -18.41 -17.80
C THR A 64 2.49 -17.50 -17.72
N ILE A 65 3.66 -18.04 -17.38
CA ILE A 65 4.94 -17.29 -17.39
C ILE A 65 5.21 -16.74 -18.78
N LYS A 66 5.15 -17.58 -19.82
CA LYS A 66 5.35 -17.14 -21.20
C LYS A 66 4.33 -16.08 -21.63
N LYS A 67 3.06 -16.23 -21.23
CA LYS A 67 1.99 -15.24 -21.50
C LYS A 67 2.27 -13.88 -20.85
N LEU A 68 2.78 -13.88 -19.62
CA LEU A 68 3.02 -12.68 -18.81
C LEU A 68 4.44 -12.12 -18.94
N THR A 69 5.27 -12.73 -19.79
CA THR A 69 6.64 -12.26 -20.03
C THR A 69 6.60 -10.89 -20.70
N VAL A 70 7.44 -9.98 -20.20
CA VAL A 70 7.60 -8.62 -20.71
C VAL A 70 9.00 -8.43 -21.29
N ASP A 71 9.15 -7.56 -22.29
CA ASP A 71 10.44 -7.28 -22.95
C ASP A 71 11.22 -6.12 -22.31
N TYR A 72 10.67 -5.54 -21.24
CA TYR A 72 11.31 -4.49 -20.47
C TYR A 72 11.85 -5.05 -19.15
N HIS A 73 13.00 -4.51 -18.73
CA HIS A 73 13.62 -4.78 -17.42
C HIS A 73 13.55 -3.55 -16.50
N TRP A 74 12.93 -2.46 -16.98
CA TRP A 74 12.81 -1.20 -16.27
C TRP A 74 11.41 -0.59 -16.50
N ILE A 75 10.87 0.03 -15.46
CA ILE A 75 9.64 0.81 -15.53
C ILE A 75 9.95 2.19 -14.94
N ASP A 76 9.64 3.25 -15.68
CA ASP A 76 9.77 4.60 -15.15
C ASP A 76 8.84 4.82 -13.96
N LYS A 77 9.35 5.52 -12.95
CA LYS A 77 8.54 5.86 -11.78
C LYS A 77 7.40 6.78 -12.22
N VAL A 78 6.18 6.27 -12.12
CA VAL A 78 4.96 7.06 -12.33
C VAL A 78 4.84 8.10 -11.21
N ARG A 79 4.38 9.31 -11.56
CA ARG A 79 4.07 10.36 -10.59
C ARG A 79 2.86 9.94 -9.77
N HIS A 80 3.09 9.45 -8.56
CA HIS A 80 2.04 9.02 -7.65
C HIS A 80 1.87 9.99 -6.49
N VAL A 81 0.64 10.48 -6.32
CA VAL A 81 0.23 11.30 -5.18
C VAL A 81 -0.93 10.61 -4.49
N TYR A 82 -0.85 10.51 -3.16
CA TYR A 82 -1.97 10.10 -2.32
C TYR A 82 -2.55 11.30 -1.59
N ARG A 83 -3.88 11.39 -1.58
CA ARG A 83 -4.63 12.38 -0.81
C ARG A 83 -5.29 11.67 0.38
N TYR A 84 -4.79 11.95 1.57
CA TYR A 84 -5.40 11.55 2.83
C TYR A 84 -6.31 12.67 3.34
N SER A 85 -7.60 12.42 3.48
CA SER A 85 -8.57 13.36 4.03
C SER A 85 -9.20 12.85 5.31
N ARG A 86 -9.26 13.72 6.31
CA ARG A 86 -9.88 13.51 7.61
C ARG A 86 -11.34 13.95 7.62
N ALA A 87 -12.12 13.41 8.56
CA ALA A 87 -13.50 13.83 8.78
C ALA A 87 -13.61 15.31 9.19
N SER A 88 -12.55 15.85 9.82
CA SER A 88 -12.44 17.28 10.17
C SER A 88 -12.34 18.22 8.96
N GLY A 89 -11.99 17.69 7.78
CA GLY A 89 -11.68 18.48 6.59
C GLY A 89 -10.19 18.80 6.42
N GLU A 90 -9.31 18.36 7.33
CA GLU A 90 -7.87 18.41 7.11
C GLU A 90 -7.45 17.39 6.05
N VAL A 91 -6.52 17.79 5.19
CA VAL A 91 -6.05 16.99 4.05
C VAL A 91 -4.53 17.01 4.01
N VAL A 92 -3.93 15.85 3.77
CA VAL A 92 -2.50 15.69 3.56
C VAL A 92 -2.27 15.01 2.22
N TYR A 93 -1.49 15.66 1.36
CA TYR A 93 -0.97 15.10 0.13
C TYR A 93 0.44 14.56 0.36
N MET A 94 0.71 13.37 -0.18
CA MET A 94 1.99 12.68 -0.07
C MET A 94 2.41 12.16 -1.44
N GLY A 95 3.64 12.43 -1.86
CA GLY A 95 4.24 11.87 -3.06
C GLY A 95 4.95 10.60 -2.67
N ALA A 96 4.65 9.46 -3.31
CA ALA A 96 5.23 8.22 -2.83
C ALA A 96 5.10 7.01 -3.76
N SER A 97 6.14 6.18 -3.72
CA SER A 97 6.02 4.72 -3.81
C SER A 97 5.50 4.14 -2.47
N LYS A 98 5.06 2.89 -2.44
CA LYS A 98 4.59 2.25 -1.19
C LYS A 98 5.67 2.31 -0.08
N GLU A 99 6.92 2.14 -0.45
CA GLU A 99 8.09 2.16 0.43
C GLU A 99 8.33 3.56 1.02
N ASP A 100 8.13 4.61 0.23
CA ASP A 100 8.26 5.99 0.70
C ASP A 100 7.17 6.35 1.72
N LEU A 101 5.92 5.89 1.52
CA LEU A 101 4.85 6.15 2.49
C LEU A 101 5.17 5.61 3.88
N GLN A 102 5.75 4.41 3.97
CA GLN A 102 6.10 3.82 5.26
C GLN A 102 7.09 4.68 6.04
N ARG A 103 7.98 5.40 5.35
CA ARG A 103 8.92 6.35 5.96
C ARG A 103 8.30 7.72 6.21
N VAL A 104 7.60 8.26 5.22
CA VAL A 104 7.03 9.62 5.24
C VAL A 104 5.93 9.73 6.29
N TYR A 105 5.07 8.72 6.42
CA TYR A 105 3.94 8.76 7.34
C TYR A 105 4.35 9.02 8.80
N PRO A 106 5.29 8.25 9.41
CA PRO A 106 5.78 8.54 10.75
C PRO A 106 6.64 9.81 10.81
N ALA A 107 7.51 10.04 9.81
CA ALA A 107 8.39 11.21 9.80
C ALA A 107 7.62 12.54 9.75
N ALA A 108 6.49 12.54 9.04
CA ALA A 108 5.59 13.68 8.97
C ALA A 108 4.59 13.72 10.12
N ALA A 109 4.73 12.86 11.15
CA ALA A 109 3.83 12.77 12.30
C ALA A 109 2.34 12.77 11.89
N LEU A 110 1.99 11.91 10.92
CA LEU A 110 0.61 11.83 10.45
C LEU A 110 -0.30 11.23 11.52
N PRO A 111 -1.52 11.76 11.67
CA PRO A 111 -2.41 11.36 12.75
C PRO A 111 -2.98 9.97 12.52
N VAL A 112 -3.32 9.28 13.62
CA VAL A 112 -4.05 8.02 13.59
C VAL A 112 -5.35 8.18 12.78
N CYS A 113 -5.64 7.22 11.91
CA CYS A 113 -6.85 7.23 11.08
C CYS A 113 -8.13 7.17 11.92
N GLU A 114 -8.78 8.32 12.15
CA GLU A 114 -10.09 8.33 12.79
C GLU A 114 -11.19 7.84 11.84
N ARG A 115 -12.35 7.49 12.41
CA ARG A 115 -13.55 7.14 11.65
C ARG A 115 -13.91 8.25 10.66
N GLY A 116 -14.10 7.88 9.40
CA GLY A 116 -14.42 8.81 8.31
C GLY A 116 -13.19 9.37 7.58
N SER A 117 -11.98 8.98 7.98
CA SER A 117 -10.77 9.28 7.21
C SER A 117 -10.66 8.39 5.97
N VAL A 118 -10.19 8.95 4.86
CA VAL A 118 -10.06 8.25 3.57
C VAL A 118 -8.72 8.61 2.93
N THR A 119 -8.00 7.61 2.43
CA THR A 119 -6.83 7.79 1.55
C THR A 119 -7.19 7.34 0.15
N LEU A 120 -7.11 8.22 -0.84
CA LEU A 120 -7.32 7.90 -2.25
C LEU A 120 -6.11 8.32 -3.09
N PRO A 121 -5.84 7.64 -4.21
CA PRO A 121 -4.98 8.18 -5.25
C PRO A 121 -5.49 9.54 -5.71
N TYR A 122 -4.58 10.49 -5.89
CA TYR A 122 -4.85 11.75 -6.57
C TYR A 122 -4.27 11.61 -7.98
N GLU A 123 -5.14 11.27 -8.92
CA GLU A 123 -4.76 10.88 -10.28
C GLU A 123 -3.99 11.99 -11.02
N ASP A 124 -2.98 11.59 -11.78
CA ASP A 124 -2.24 12.47 -12.67
C ASP A 124 -3.07 12.72 -13.94
N ASP A 125 -3.87 13.78 -13.90
CA ASP A 125 -4.69 14.24 -15.02
C ASP A 125 -3.93 15.16 -15.99
N GLY A 126 -2.61 15.33 -15.81
CA GLY A 126 -1.78 16.25 -16.59
C GLY A 126 -2.02 17.73 -16.29
N SER A 127 -2.87 18.08 -15.33
CA SER A 127 -3.20 19.46 -15.02
C SER A 127 -2.03 20.21 -14.36
N LYS A 128 -2.05 21.55 -14.48
CA LYS A 128 -1.14 22.42 -13.72
C LYS A 128 -1.28 22.20 -12.21
N LYS A 129 -2.51 21.97 -11.74
CA LYS A 129 -2.82 21.71 -10.33
C LYS A 129 -2.16 20.42 -9.83
N PHE A 130 -2.23 19.34 -10.60
CA PHE A 130 -1.51 18.11 -10.27
C PHE A 130 -0.01 18.36 -10.22
N LYS A 131 0.55 19.03 -11.23
CA LYS A 131 1.99 19.34 -11.29
C LYS A 131 2.46 20.13 -10.06
N GLU A 132 1.71 21.15 -9.64
CA GLU A 132 2.02 21.91 -8.42
C GLU A 132 2.01 21.05 -7.15
N ILE A 133 1.02 20.18 -7.00
CA ILE A 133 0.94 19.27 -5.85
C ILE A 133 2.11 18.29 -5.89
N TRP A 134 2.38 17.65 -7.04
CA TRP A 134 3.49 16.73 -7.23
C TRP A 134 4.84 17.38 -6.85
N GLU A 135 5.13 18.56 -7.36
CA GLU A 135 6.37 19.29 -7.05
C GLU A 135 6.50 19.63 -5.55
N ALA A 136 5.39 19.83 -4.85
CA ALA A 136 5.39 20.10 -3.41
C ALA A 136 5.65 18.84 -2.55
N VAL A 137 5.37 17.66 -3.08
CA VAL A 137 5.41 16.39 -2.32
C VAL A 137 6.48 15.41 -2.79
N LYS A 138 7.07 15.62 -3.98
CA LYS A 138 8.21 14.82 -4.45
C LYS A 138 9.35 14.87 -3.42
N ASP A 139 10.18 13.83 -3.42
CA ASP A 139 11.30 13.66 -2.49
C ASP A 139 10.88 13.45 -1.01
N GLY A 140 9.66 12.96 -0.78
CA GLY A 140 9.18 12.56 0.55
C GLY A 140 8.66 13.71 1.41
N LYS A 141 8.34 14.86 0.81
CA LYS A 141 7.67 15.97 1.49
C LYS A 141 6.15 15.73 1.55
N THR A 142 5.48 16.44 2.46
CA THR A 142 4.02 16.41 2.56
C THR A 142 3.45 17.81 2.41
N LEU A 143 2.29 17.91 1.75
CA LEU A 143 1.55 19.16 1.61
C LEU A 143 0.25 19.06 2.41
N ARG A 144 0.07 19.93 3.40
CA ARG A 144 -1.12 19.95 4.27
C ARG A 144 -2.06 21.09 3.88
N ARG A 145 -3.36 20.81 3.85
CA ARG A 145 -4.42 21.76 3.50
C ARG A 145 -5.65 21.54 4.40
N PHE A 146 -6.51 22.55 4.47
CA PHE A 146 -7.87 22.40 5.01
C PHE A 146 -8.86 22.56 3.86
N GLU A 147 -9.59 21.49 3.54
CA GLU A 147 -10.58 21.44 2.46
C GLU A 147 -12.01 21.23 2.99
N GLY A 148 -12.19 21.30 4.31
CA GLY A 148 -13.50 21.27 4.96
C GLY A 148 -14.27 22.58 4.84
N LYS A 149 -15.55 22.55 5.24
CA LYS A 149 -16.35 23.77 5.40
C LYS A 149 -15.77 24.60 6.53
N LYS A 150 -15.27 25.81 6.24
CA LYS A 150 -14.82 26.75 7.27
C LYS A 150 -16.01 27.08 8.17
N ARG A 151 -15.88 26.84 9.48
CA ARG A 151 -16.88 27.32 10.46
C ARG A 151 -16.83 28.84 10.47
N ALA A 152 -18.00 29.49 10.45
CA ALA A 152 -18.09 30.92 10.65
C ALA A 152 -17.40 31.29 11.98
N PRO A 153 -16.62 32.39 12.04
CA PRO A 153 -15.97 32.80 13.27
C PRO A 153 -17.02 32.99 14.35
N ALA A 154 -16.76 32.45 15.55
CA ALA A 154 -17.62 32.69 16.69
C ALA A 154 -17.68 34.20 16.96
N LYS A 155 -18.89 34.77 17.01
CA LYS A 155 -19.07 36.18 17.40
C LYS A 155 -18.48 36.35 18.80
N ARG A 156 -17.41 37.15 18.93
CA ARG A 156 -16.88 37.55 20.25
C ARG A 156 -18.01 38.24 21.01
N ARG A 157 -18.55 37.59 22.04
CA ARG A 157 -19.34 38.26 23.06
C ARG A 157 -18.34 38.97 23.97
N TYR A 158 -18.17 40.27 23.76
CA TYR A 158 -17.56 41.12 24.78
C TYR A 158 -18.55 41.17 25.95
N TYR A 159 -18.13 40.71 27.13
CA TYR A 159 -18.83 41.04 28.36
C TYR A 159 -18.49 42.51 28.65
N SER A 160 -19.51 43.36 28.71
CA SER A 160 -19.39 44.69 29.33
C SER A 160 -19.36 44.49 30.84
N GLU A 161 -18.38 45.11 31.50
CA GLU A 161 -18.29 45.21 32.97
C GLU A 161 -19.50 45.93 33.57
#